data_AF-A0AAD8NN09-F1
#
_entry.id   AF-A0AAD8NN09-F1
#
_cell.length_a   1.000
_cell.length_b   1.000
_cell.length_c   1.000
_cell.angle_alpha   90.00
_cell.angle_beta   90.00
_cell.angle_gamma   90.00
#
_symmetry.space_group_name_H-M   'P 1'
#
loop_
_entity.id
_entity.type
_entity.pdbx_description
1 polymer ?
#
loop_
_entity_poly.entity_id
_entity_poly.type
_entity_poly.pdbx_seq_one_letter_code
_entity_poly.pdbx_strand_id
1 'polypeptide(L)'
;MLEAPQPVWQAYIQDRANGRDAQTATDILYDINREEPEAIGDGLDDIDVDRTLNSPSYSASREESSMQRKRKRRNSWDPLMKSLKESAEIIGAEIREATNTFNREFGTESNREEMRNNLFVEMNKVEGLTIRECDKAVCKLAQNEKLMVIFYKVDEDRKLGWVKNMLEDSV
;
A
#
# COMPACT_ATOMS: atom_id res chain seq x y z
N MET A 1 -10.41 -26.98 -41.74
CA MET A 1 -10.13 -26.76 -40.30
C MET A 1 -10.60 -25.35 -40.01
N LEU A 2 -11.54 -25.15 -39.09
CA LEU A 2 -11.89 -23.78 -38.64
C LEU A 2 -10.94 -23.42 -37.49
N GLU A 3 -10.30 -22.26 -37.61
CA GLU A 3 -9.50 -21.69 -36.54
C GLU A 3 -10.43 -21.14 -35.46
N ALA A 4 -10.18 -21.48 -34.19
CA ALA A 4 -11.04 -21.05 -33.09
C ALA A 4 -10.82 -19.55 -32.79
N PRO A 5 -11.88 -18.77 -32.52
CA PRO A 5 -11.73 -17.35 -32.20
C PRO A 5 -10.90 -17.16 -30.93
N GLN A 6 -9.89 -16.30 -31.01
CA GLN A 6 -8.99 -15.98 -29.91
C GLN A 6 -9.78 -15.42 -28.70
N PRO A 7 -9.48 -15.83 -27.46
CA PRO A 7 -10.21 -15.35 -26.29
C PRO A 7 -9.91 -13.86 -26.04
N VAL A 8 -10.97 -13.05 -25.90
CA VAL A 8 -10.93 -11.59 -25.71
C VAL A 8 -9.98 -11.11 -24.59
N TRP A 9 -9.73 -11.95 -23.59
CA TRP A 9 -8.78 -11.69 -22.50
C TRP A 9 -7.32 -11.53 -22.97
N GLN A 10 -6.93 -12.13 -24.10
CA GLN A 10 -5.60 -11.92 -24.68
C GLN A 10 -5.39 -10.45 -25.07
N ALA A 11 -6.38 -9.81 -25.70
CA ALA A 11 -6.31 -8.38 -26.03
C ALA A 11 -6.22 -7.50 -24.77
N TYR A 12 -7.03 -7.80 -23.75
CA TYR A 12 -7.02 -7.09 -22.47
C TYR A 12 -5.66 -7.16 -21.73
N ILE A 13 -4.94 -8.28 -21.85
CA ILE A 13 -3.58 -8.43 -21.32
C ILE A 13 -2.56 -7.71 -22.22
N GLN A 14 -2.70 -7.82 -23.54
CA GLN A 14 -1.83 -7.20 -24.53
C GLN A 14 -1.83 -5.66 -24.44
N ASP A 15 -2.99 -5.03 -24.27
CA ASP A 15 -3.12 -3.57 -24.18
C ASP A 15 -2.48 -3.03 -22.89
N ARG A 16 -2.61 -3.77 -21.78
CA ARG A 16 -1.97 -3.45 -20.50
C ARG A 16 -0.45 -3.69 -20.50
N ALA A 17 0.02 -4.74 -21.18
CA ALA A 17 1.46 -5.02 -21.30
C ALA A 17 2.22 -3.96 -22.12
N ASN A 18 1.54 -3.29 -23.06
CA ASN A 18 2.12 -2.22 -23.89
C ASN A 18 2.01 -0.81 -23.27
N GLY A 19 1.44 -0.68 -22.07
CA GLY A 19 1.40 0.58 -21.31
C GLY A 19 0.56 1.72 -21.92
N ARG A 20 -0.25 1.47 -22.96
CA ARG A 20 -1.03 2.52 -23.64
C ARG A 20 -2.12 3.15 -22.78
N ASP A 21 -2.71 2.35 -21.88
CA ASP A 21 -3.73 2.77 -20.92
C ASP A 21 -3.23 2.68 -19.46
N ALA A 22 -1.91 2.72 -19.25
CA ALA A 22 -1.34 2.79 -17.92
C ALA A 22 -1.44 4.22 -17.38
N GLN A 23 -2.49 4.51 -16.62
CA GLN A 23 -2.73 5.83 -16.01
C GLN A 23 -1.49 6.29 -15.24
N THR A 24 -0.84 7.33 -15.75
CA THR A 24 0.42 7.85 -15.22
C THR A 24 0.17 8.81 -14.05
N ALA A 25 1.20 9.03 -13.22
CA ALA A 25 1.11 10.01 -12.14
C ALA A 25 0.74 11.42 -12.65
N THR A 26 1.13 11.76 -13.88
CA THR A 26 0.75 12.99 -14.58
C THR A 26 -0.75 13.09 -14.88
N ASP A 27 -1.41 12.00 -15.25
CA ASP A 27 -2.85 12.00 -15.56
C ASP A 27 -3.68 12.21 -14.29
N ILE A 28 -3.25 11.58 -13.18
CA ILE A 28 -3.85 11.75 -11.85
C ILE A 28 -3.69 13.20 -11.36
N LEU A 29 -2.53 13.82 -11.59
CA LEU A 29 -2.29 15.23 -11.26
C LEU A 29 -3.12 16.18 -12.13
N TYR A 30 -3.36 15.83 -13.40
CA TYR A 30 -4.20 16.63 -14.30
C TYR A 30 -5.67 16.67 -13.84
N ASP A 31 -6.24 15.52 -13.45
CA ASP A 31 -7.61 15.45 -12.90
C ASP A 31 -7.74 16.17 -11.55
N ILE A 32 -6.72 16.10 -10.67
CA ILE A 32 -6.73 16.80 -9.38
C ILE A 32 -6.63 18.33 -9.56
N ASN A 33 -5.93 18.80 -10.59
CA ASN A 33 -5.72 20.22 -10.86
C ASN A 33 -6.75 20.79 -11.88
N ARG A 34 -7.78 20.02 -12.25
CA ARG A 34 -8.89 20.47 -13.09
C ARG A 34 -9.95 21.18 -12.26
N GLU A 35 -9.72 22.46 -11.96
CA GLU A 35 -10.81 23.36 -11.59
C GLU A 35 -11.72 23.55 -12.83
N GLU A 36 -12.92 22.97 -12.82
CA GLU A 36 -13.97 23.32 -13.77
C GLU A 36 -14.65 24.63 -13.34
N PRO A 37 -14.72 25.65 -14.21
CA PRO A 37 -15.55 26.82 -13.99
C PRO A 37 -16.86 26.74 -14.80
N GLU A 38 -17.92 27.27 -14.18
CA GLU A 38 -19.22 27.67 -14.79
C GLU A 38 -20.19 26.53 -15.20
N ALA A 39 -21.51 26.72 -15.32
CA ALA A 39 -22.30 27.97 -15.33
C ALA A 39 -23.71 27.81 -14.70
N ILE A 40 -24.43 28.94 -14.57
CA ILE A 40 -25.82 29.05 -14.07
C ILE A 40 -26.80 29.25 -15.25
N GLY A 41 -28.00 28.64 -15.17
CA GLY A 41 -29.16 28.86 -16.08
C GLY A 41 -29.21 27.91 -17.29
N ASP A 42 -30.33 27.62 -17.95
CA ASP A 42 -31.77 27.93 -17.73
C ASP A 42 -32.60 26.96 -18.62
N GLY A 43 -33.90 26.65 -18.46
CA GLY A 43 -34.97 27.13 -17.57
C GLY A 43 -36.21 26.21 -17.65
N LEU A 44 -37.41 26.77 -17.89
CA LEU A 44 -38.77 26.15 -17.93
C LEU A 44 -39.29 25.69 -16.55
N ASP A 45 -39.97 26.58 -15.81
CA ASP A 45 -41.43 26.89 -15.88
C ASP A 45 -42.32 25.77 -15.34
N ASP A 46 -43.39 26.00 -14.57
CA ASP A 46 -43.93 27.19 -13.89
C ASP A 46 -44.95 26.66 -12.87
N ILE A 47 -45.20 27.37 -11.76
CA ILE A 47 -46.40 27.29 -10.89
C ILE A 47 -46.28 28.42 -9.85
N ASP A 48 -46.64 29.63 -10.28
CA ASP A 48 -47.06 30.70 -9.37
C ASP A 48 -48.38 30.30 -8.67
N VAL A 49 -48.42 30.42 -7.34
CA VAL A 49 -49.63 30.24 -6.52
C VAL A 49 -49.79 31.38 -5.51
N ASP A 50 -49.49 32.62 -5.89
CA ASP A 50 -50.20 33.76 -5.28
C ASP A 50 -51.55 33.98 -5.98
N ARG A 51 -52.55 33.16 -5.60
CA ARG A 51 -53.95 33.59 -5.47
C ARG A 51 -54.86 32.51 -4.91
N THR A 52 -55.19 32.63 -3.63
CA THR A 52 -56.55 32.30 -3.19
C THR A 52 -57.01 33.22 -2.06
N LEU A 53 -57.67 34.30 -2.47
CA LEU A 53 -58.78 34.97 -1.77
C LEU A 53 -58.59 35.42 -0.30
N ASN A 54 -58.34 36.73 -0.17
CA ASN A 54 -58.99 37.68 0.75
C ASN A 54 -59.34 37.29 2.22
N SER A 55 -58.84 38.14 3.13
CA SER A 55 -59.04 38.19 4.59
C SER A 55 -60.52 38.24 5.05
N PRO A 56 -60.85 37.99 6.36
CA PRO A 56 -60.73 39.08 7.34
C PRO A 56 -60.44 38.72 8.84
N SER A 57 -59.54 39.48 9.47
CA SER A 57 -59.47 39.78 10.93
C SER A 57 -59.16 38.62 11.91
N TYR A 58 -58.70 38.81 13.15
CA TYR A 58 -58.81 39.95 14.09
C TYR A 58 -57.64 40.00 15.11
N SER A 59 -57.56 41.08 15.89
CA SER A 59 -56.74 41.32 17.11
C SER A 59 -55.21 41.35 17.01
N ALA A 60 -54.65 42.48 17.46
CA ALA A 60 -53.24 42.64 17.76
C ALA A 60 -52.83 41.90 19.04
N SER A 61 -51.55 41.52 19.13
CA SER A 61 -50.74 41.70 20.35
C SER A 61 -49.26 41.73 19.97
N ARG A 62 -48.60 42.84 20.35
CA ARG A 62 -47.17 43.06 20.17
C ARG A 62 -46.47 42.48 21.40
N GLU A 63 -45.97 41.24 21.31
CA GLU A 63 -45.14 40.67 22.36
C GLU A 63 -43.68 40.52 21.93
N GLU A 64 -42.83 41.09 22.77
CA GLU A 64 -41.38 41.11 22.66
C GLU A 64 -40.81 39.76 23.09
N SER A 65 -40.22 39.00 22.17
CA SER A 65 -39.52 37.76 22.50
C SER A 65 -38.03 37.88 22.19
N SER A 66 -37.30 38.32 23.20
CA SER A 66 -35.84 38.22 23.22
C SER A 66 -35.38 36.77 23.48
N MET A 67 -34.11 36.50 23.18
CA MET A 67 -33.38 35.29 23.62
C MET A 67 -33.77 33.93 22.97
N GLN A 68 -33.55 33.77 21.66
CA GLN A 68 -33.18 32.44 21.13
C GLN A 68 -31.68 32.34 20.85
N ARG A 69 -31.04 31.48 21.64
CA ARG A 69 -29.59 31.34 21.83
C ARG A 69 -28.87 31.08 20.51
N LYS A 70 -27.85 31.89 20.19
CA LYS A 70 -26.84 31.53 19.18
C LYS A 70 -26.19 30.20 19.59
N ARG A 71 -26.61 29.09 19.00
CA ARG A 71 -25.91 27.80 19.11
C ARG A 71 -24.54 27.97 18.46
N LYS A 72 -23.53 28.28 19.28
CA LYS A 72 -22.12 28.21 18.88
C LYS A 72 -21.89 26.80 18.35
N ARG A 73 -21.71 26.66 17.03
CA ARG A 73 -21.22 25.42 16.42
C ARG A 73 -19.86 25.16 17.06
N ARG A 74 -19.83 24.31 18.10
CA ARG A 74 -18.59 23.66 18.54
C ARG A 74 -18.16 22.80 17.37
N ASN A 75 -16.89 22.89 16.99
CA ASN A 75 -16.34 22.12 15.88
C ASN A 75 -16.47 20.62 16.23
N SER A 76 -17.51 19.97 15.70
CA SER A 76 -17.75 18.53 15.89
C SER A 76 -16.65 17.68 15.28
N TRP A 77 -15.81 18.29 14.45
CA TRP A 77 -14.59 17.74 13.89
C TRP A 77 -13.48 17.55 14.91
N ASP A 78 -13.38 18.35 16.00
CA ASP A 78 -12.23 18.27 16.91
C ASP A 78 -12.12 16.89 17.62
N PRO A 79 -13.20 16.28 18.17
CA PRO A 79 -13.12 14.96 18.78
C PRO A 79 -12.90 13.84 17.74
N LEU A 80 -13.50 13.97 16.56
CA LEU A 80 -13.37 13.00 15.47
C LEU A 80 -11.95 13.01 14.88
N MET A 81 -11.39 14.19 14.65
CA MET A 81 -10.02 14.39 14.19
C MET A 81 -9.01 13.84 15.20
N LYS A 82 -9.26 14.06 16.51
CA LYS A 82 -8.45 13.48 17.57
C LYS A 82 -8.50 11.94 17.53
N SER A 83 -9.69 11.35 17.48
CA SER A 83 -9.87 9.89 17.42
C SER A 83 -9.27 9.27 16.15
N LEU A 84 -9.38 9.96 15.01
CA LEU A 84 -8.76 9.55 13.74
C LEU A 84 -7.22 9.58 13.84
N LYS A 85 -6.66 10.65 14.42
CA LYS A 85 -5.23 10.77 14.67
C LYS A 85 -4.71 9.64 15.59
N GLU A 86 -5.36 9.41 16.73
CA GLU A 86 -4.98 8.34 17.67
C GLU A 86 -5.04 6.96 16.99
N SER A 87 -6.05 6.71 16.16
CA SER A 87 -6.17 5.47 15.37
C SER A 87 -5.04 5.34 14.33
N ALA A 88 -4.71 6.42 13.62
CA ALA A 88 -3.63 6.43 12.64
C ALA A 88 -2.24 6.26 13.28
N GLU A 89 -2.02 6.81 14.47
CA GLU A 89 -0.78 6.62 15.25
C GLU A 89 -0.61 5.15 15.68
N ILE A 90 -1.68 4.49 16.15
CA ILE A 90 -1.66 3.06 16.50
C ILE A 90 -1.38 2.19 15.26
N ILE A 91 -2.10 2.41 14.16
CA ILE A 91 -1.91 1.66 12.91
C ILE A 91 -0.49 1.87 12.36
N GLY A 92 0.01 3.11 12.36
CA GLY A 92 1.38 3.41 11.92
C GLY A 92 2.46 2.79 12.81
N ALA A 93 2.22 2.69 14.12
CA ALA A 93 3.11 2.00 15.04
C ALA A 93 3.15 0.49 14.77
N GLU A 94 1.99 -0.16 14.64
CA GLU A 94 1.85 -1.59 14.36
C GLU A 94 2.51 -1.97 13.02
N ILE A 95 2.24 -1.21 11.94
CA ILE A 95 2.86 -1.43 10.63
C ILE A 95 4.39 -1.34 10.74
N ARG A 96 4.91 -0.31 11.44
CA ARG A 96 6.36 -0.13 11.62
C ARG A 96 6.98 -1.27 12.44
N GLU A 97 6.31 -1.75 13.47
CA GLU A 97 6.77 -2.88 14.28
C GLU A 97 6.79 -4.19 13.48
N ALA A 98 5.72 -4.46 12.72
CA ALA A 98 5.64 -5.61 11.82
C ALA A 98 6.74 -5.55 10.74
N THR A 99 6.97 -4.39 10.12
CA THR A 99 8.07 -4.17 9.16
C THR A 99 9.44 -4.39 9.78
N ASN A 100 9.69 -3.88 11.00
CA ASN A 100 10.95 -4.08 11.70
C ASN A 100 11.19 -5.56 12.05
N THR A 101 10.16 -6.27 12.51
CA THR A 101 10.24 -7.71 12.77
C THR A 101 10.48 -8.51 11.50
N PHE A 102 9.78 -8.21 10.41
CA PHE A 102 10.03 -8.84 9.10
C PHE A 102 11.46 -8.62 8.63
N ASN A 103 11.96 -7.38 8.66
CA ASN A 103 13.33 -7.03 8.27
C ASN A 103 14.40 -7.73 9.14
N ARG A 104 14.12 -7.94 10.44
CA ARG A 104 15.01 -8.69 11.35
C ARG A 104 15.05 -10.19 11.02
N GLU A 105 13.89 -10.81 10.78
CA GLU A 105 13.83 -12.26 10.53
C GLU A 105 14.36 -12.63 9.14
N PHE A 106 13.98 -11.87 8.11
CA PHE A 106 14.20 -12.20 6.69
C PHE A 106 15.26 -11.35 5.97
N GLY A 107 15.78 -10.30 6.63
CA GLY A 107 16.62 -9.28 6.01
C GLY A 107 15.83 -8.31 5.13
N THR A 108 16.42 -7.16 4.81
CA THR A 108 16.02 -6.36 3.65
C THR A 108 16.61 -6.96 2.37
N GLU A 109 16.09 -6.61 1.19
CA GLU A 109 16.68 -7.07 -0.08
C GLU A 109 18.14 -6.63 -0.24
N SER A 110 18.49 -5.43 0.25
CA SER A 110 19.88 -4.95 0.27
C SER A 110 20.79 -5.85 1.13
N ASN A 111 20.31 -6.37 2.26
CA ASN A 111 21.06 -7.33 3.08
C ASN A 111 21.24 -8.67 2.36
N ARG A 112 20.23 -9.11 1.59
CA ARG A 112 20.30 -10.34 0.77
C ARG A 112 21.27 -10.19 -0.40
N GLU A 113 21.32 -9.01 -1.02
CA GLU A 113 22.29 -8.69 -2.07
C GLU A 113 23.72 -8.67 -1.54
N GLU A 114 23.95 -8.06 -0.37
CA GLU A 114 25.24 -8.11 0.32
C GLU A 114 25.67 -9.55 0.64
N MET A 115 24.76 -10.39 1.16
CA MET A 115 25.02 -11.82 1.36
C MET A 115 25.39 -12.55 0.06
N ARG A 116 24.72 -12.27 -1.07
CA ARG A 116 25.07 -12.87 -2.38
C ARG A 116 26.48 -12.46 -2.83
N ASN A 117 26.82 -11.18 -2.70
CA ASN A 117 28.12 -10.64 -3.11
C ASN A 117 29.27 -11.16 -2.23
N ASN A 118 29.04 -11.31 -0.93
CA ASN A 118 30.04 -11.76 0.04
C ASN A 118 30.10 -13.29 0.20
N LEU A 119 29.17 -14.05 -0.40
CA LEU A 119 29.01 -15.51 -0.19
C LEU A 119 30.30 -16.30 -0.40
N PHE A 120 31.03 -16.02 -1.49
CA PHE A 120 32.27 -16.71 -1.80
C PHE A 120 33.39 -16.35 -0.79
N VAL A 121 33.43 -15.10 -0.32
CA VAL A 121 34.40 -14.65 0.69
C VAL A 121 34.13 -15.33 2.03
N GLU A 122 32.87 -15.42 2.47
CA GLU A 122 32.52 -16.11 3.71
C GLU A 122 32.72 -17.62 3.64
N MET A 123 32.39 -18.28 2.52
CA MET A 123 32.61 -19.72 2.39
C MET A 123 34.10 -20.07 2.51
N ASN A 124 35.00 -19.24 1.97
CA ASN A 124 36.45 -19.45 2.09
C ASN A 124 37.00 -19.24 3.52
N LYS A 125 36.22 -18.70 4.47
CA LYS A 125 36.60 -18.68 5.89
C LYS A 125 36.31 -20.00 6.60
N VAL A 126 35.49 -20.88 6.02
CA VAL A 126 35.13 -22.17 6.62
C VAL A 126 36.28 -23.15 6.42
N GLU A 127 37.19 -23.20 7.39
CA GLU A 127 38.32 -24.14 7.40
C GLU A 127 37.85 -25.60 7.33
N GLY A 128 38.64 -26.46 6.65
CA GLY A 128 38.34 -27.90 6.55
C GLY A 128 37.39 -28.33 5.42
N LEU A 129 36.98 -27.40 4.56
CA LEU A 129 36.41 -27.69 3.23
C LEU A 129 37.51 -27.86 2.17
N THR A 130 37.30 -28.79 1.25
CA THR A 130 38.06 -28.84 -0.02
C THR A 130 37.53 -27.80 -1.00
N ILE A 131 38.35 -27.37 -1.97
CA ILE A 131 37.96 -26.42 -3.03
C ILE A 131 36.65 -26.86 -3.71
N ARG A 132 36.53 -28.15 -4.05
CA ARG A 132 35.32 -28.72 -4.68
C ARG A 132 34.08 -28.68 -3.78
N GLU A 133 34.23 -28.83 -2.47
CA GLU A 133 33.12 -28.66 -1.52
C GLU A 133 32.72 -27.19 -1.39
N CYS A 134 33.69 -26.27 -1.35
CA CYS A 134 33.45 -24.82 -1.37
C CYS A 134 32.65 -24.41 -2.63
N ASP A 135 33.10 -24.78 -3.82
CA ASP A 135 32.42 -24.48 -5.09
C ASP A 135 30.99 -25.05 -5.10
N LYS A 136 30.80 -26.31 -4.69
CA LYS A 136 29.49 -26.96 -4.62
C LYS A 136 28.57 -26.26 -3.60
N ALA A 137 29.11 -25.85 -2.45
CA ALA A 137 28.35 -25.14 -1.41
C ALA A 137 27.91 -23.76 -1.89
N VAL A 138 28.81 -22.96 -2.47
CA VAL A 138 28.50 -21.65 -3.03
C VAL A 138 27.41 -21.76 -4.09
N CYS A 139 27.50 -22.71 -5.03
CA CYS A 139 26.43 -22.94 -6.01
C CYS A 139 25.09 -23.31 -5.35
N LYS A 140 25.06 -24.21 -4.36
CA LYS A 140 23.83 -24.65 -3.69
C LYS A 140 23.18 -23.52 -2.86
N LEU A 141 23.99 -22.67 -2.23
CA LEU A 141 23.52 -21.51 -1.46
C LEU A 141 23.02 -20.39 -2.38
N ALA A 142 23.73 -20.08 -3.47
CA ALA A 142 23.28 -19.08 -4.45
C ALA A 142 21.96 -19.46 -5.14
N GLN A 143 21.70 -20.76 -5.31
CA GLN A 143 20.42 -21.29 -5.83
C GLN A 143 19.29 -21.32 -4.80
N ASN A 144 19.60 -21.25 -3.50
CA ASN A 144 18.61 -21.35 -2.42
C ASN A 144 18.85 -20.29 -1.35
N GLU A 145 18.20 -19.15 -1.55
CA GLU A 145 18.26 -17.98 -0.65
C GLU A 145 17.98 -18.33 0.83
N LYS A 146 17.08 -19.27 1.12
CA LYS A 146 16.80 -19.68 2.50
C LYS A 146 18.00 -20.36 3.14
N LEU A 147 18.71 -21.22 2.41
CA LEU A 147 19.95 -21.84 2.89
C LEU A 147 21.07 -20.81 3.03
N MET A 148 21.17 -19.84 2.10
CA MET A 148 22.11 -18.72 2.22
C MET A 148 21.87 -17.90 3.51
N VAL A 149 20.63 -17.50 3.79
CA VAL A 149 20.28 -16.77 5.03
C VAL A 149 20.57 -17.61 6.28
N ILE A 150 20.39 -18.94 6.24
CA ILE A 150 20.76 -19.82 7.35
C ILE A 150 22.28 -19.88 7.52
N PHE A 151 23.06 -20.03 6.44
CA PHE A 151 24.53 -20.07 6.49
C PHE A 151 25.11 -18.84 7.21
N TYR A 152 24.58 -17.64 6.94
CA TYR A 152 24.96 -16.39 7.62
C TYR A 152 24.50 -16.29 9.09
N LYS A 153 23.59 -17.17 9.55
CA LYS A 153 23.12 -17.24 10.95
C LYS A 153 23.73 -18.41 11.74
N VAL A 154 24.50 -19.31 11.11
CA VAL A 154 25.17 -20.43 11.79
C VAL A 154 26.49 -19.96 12.42
N ASP A 155 26.71 -20.31 13.69
CA ASP A 155 27.94 -20.04 14.43
C ASP A 155 29.17 -20.61 13.69
N GLU A 156 30.30 -19.89 13.65
CA GLU A 156 31.51 -20.28 12.90
C GLU A 156 31.95 -21.73 13.18
N ASP A 157 32.03 -22.09 14.47
CA ASP A 157 32.39 -23.44 14.96
C ASP A 157 31.50 -24.56 14.40
N ARG A 158 30.29 -24.22 13.96
CA ARG A 158 29.27 -25.16 13.46
C ARG A 158 29.11 -25.10 11.94
N LYS A 159 29.63 -24.06 11.26
CA LYS A 159 29.49 -23.89 9.80
C LYS A 159 30.05 -25.06 9.03
N LEU A 160 31.24 -25.57 9.38
CA LEU A 160 31.86 -26.71 8.66
C LEU A 160 30.96 -27.95 8.64
N GLY A 161 30.46 -28.36 9.80
CA GLY A 161 29.56 -29.53 9.91
C GLY A 161 28.22 -29.27 9.22
N TRP A 162 27.66 -28.08 9.36
CA TRP A 162 26.42 -27.70 8.69
C TRP A 162 26.55 -27.71 7.15
N VAL A 163 27.63 -27.16 6.60
CA VAL A 163 27.90 -27.18 5.15
C VAL A 163 28.09 -28.61 4.66
N LYS A 164 28.82 -29.47 5.38
CA LYS A 164 29.00 -30.89 4.98
C LYS A 164 27.68 -31.65 4.94
N ASN A 165 26.87 -31.58 5.99
CA ASN A 165 25.53 -32.20 5.99
C ASN A 165 24.66 -31.66 4.84
N MET A 166 24.64 -30.33 4.63
CA MET A 166 23.91 -29.72 3.51
C MET A 166 24.38 -30.24 2.14
N LEU A 167 25.66 -30.58 1.98
CA LEU A 167 26.20 -31.15 0.74
C LEU A 167 25.93 -32.66 0.59
N GLU A 168 25.80 -33.39 1.70
CA GLU A 168 25.46 -34.82 1.78
C GLU A 168 23.97 -35.08 1.52
N ASP A 169 23.06 -34.18 1.95
CA ASP A 169 21.62 -34.15 1.63
C ASP A 169 21.34 -33.83 0.13
N SER A 170 22.16 -34.36 -0.77
CA SER A 170 22.10 -34.20 -2.23
C SER A 170 22.24 -35.53 -2.98
N VAL A 171 22.05 -36.66 -2.29
CA VAL A 171 22.21 -38.04 -2.79
C VAL A 171 20.88 -38.77 -2.70
#